data_AF-A0A7S1ENZ1-F1
#
_entry.id   AF-A0A7S1ENZ1-F1
#
_cell.length_a   1.000
_cell.length_b   1.000
_cell.length_c   1.000
_cell.angle_alpha   90.00
_cell.angle_beta   90.00
_cell.angle_gamma   90.00
#
_symmetry.space_group_name_H-M   'P 1'
#
loop_
_entity.id
_entity.type
_entity.pdbx_description
1 polymer ?
#
loop_
_entity_poly.entity_id
_entity_poly.type
_entity_poly.pdbx_seq_one_letter_code
_entity_poly.pdbx_strand_id
1 'polypeptide(L)'
;LGAAAAPMGALRPRARPLSDALATTARYDIDGVVDLAALKVANVHTKDVRITLTTHAHGKIRAAVTRDGSFVIRDAPSGTHALDALAVGLTFPPVRVRVYGDDDEEDMPAGTIEAVYAEDASVALDTKPLRLVAVSRAEYFEPTARVTVRSL
;
A
#
# COMPACT_ATOMS: atom_id res chain seq x y z
N LEU A 1 -20.00 -70.97 10.41
CA LEU A 1 -19.80 -69.76 11.24
C LEU A 1 -18.36 -69.28 11.04
N GLY A 2 -18.16 -67.98 10.83
CA GLY A 2 -16.88 -67.30 11.05
C GLY A 2 -15.92 -67.17 9.87
N ALA A 3 -16.26 -66.37 8.85
CA ALA A 3 -15.28 -65.79 7.93
C ALA A 3 -14.76 -64.48 8.54
N ALA A 4 -13.48 -64.41 8.88
CA ALA A 4 -12.82 -63.19 9.33
C ALA A 4 -12.42 -62.36 8.10
N ALA A 5 -13.11 -61.24 7.89
CA ALA A 5 -12.88 -60.30 6.81
C ALA A 5 -11.95 -59.16 7.27
N ALA A 6 -10.87 -58.95 6.52
CA ALA A 6 -10.25 -57.65 6.25
C ALA A 6 -9.97 -57.66 4.73
N PRO A 7 -10.11 -56.55 3.98
CA PRO A 7 -9.58 -55.24 4.37
C PRO A 7 -10.46 -54.04 3.94
N MET A 8 -10.56 -53.00 4.77
CA MET A 8 -10.95 -51.68 4.26
C MET A 8 -10.01 -50.63 4.84
N GLY A 9 -9.15 -50.12 3.97
CA GLY A 9 -8.38 -48.93 4.22
C GLY A 9 -9.33 -47.79 4.58
N ALA A 10 -9.22 -47.31 5.81
CA ALA A 10 -9.77 -46.03 6.19
C ALA A 10 -8.99 -44.96 5.42
N LEU A 11 -9.58 -44.48 4.31
CA LEU A 11 -9.16 -43.24 3.68
C LEU A 11 -9.26 -42.16 4.77
N ARG A 12 -8.11 -41.72 5.30
CA ARG A 12 -8.06 -40.47 6.06
C ARG A 12 -8.70 -39.40 5.18
N PRO A 13 -9.65 -38.59 5.68
CA PRO A 13 -10.01 -37.40 4.94
C PRO A 13 -8.72 -36.59 4.81
N ARG A 14 -8.17 -36.51 3.59
CA ARG A 14 -7.37 -35.34 3.26
C ARG A 14 -8.33 -34.20 3.52
N ALA A 15 -8.03 -33.38 4.53
CA ALA A 15 -8.60 -32.05 4.59
C ALA A 15 -8.30 -31.44 3.21
N ARG A 16 -9.30 -31.51 2.34
CA ARG A 16 -9.37 -30.66 1.17
C ARG A 16 -9.30 -29.27 1.78
N PRO A 17 -8.34 -28.40 1.42
CA PRO A 17 -8.44 -27.02 1.83
C PRO A 17 -9.85 -26.61 1.44
N LEU A 18 -10.62 -26.18 2.45
CA LEU A 18 -11.98 -25.71 2.26
C LEU A 18 -11.86 -24.73 1.10
N SER A 19 -12.60 -25.06 0.04
CA SER A 19 -12.74 -24.31 -1.19
C SER A 19 -12.55 -22.83 -0.91
N ASP A 20 -11.73 -22.15 -1.71
CA ASP A 20 -11.70 -20.69 -1.88
C ASP A 20 -13.04 -20.12 -1.45
N ALA A 21 -13.12 -19.78 -0.17
CA ALA A 21 -14.34 -19.23 0.36
C ALA A 21 -14.41 -17.94 -0.41
N LEU A 22 -15.47 -17.79 -1.20
CA LEU A 22 -15.92 -16.51 -1.69
C LEU A 22 -16.30 -15.70 -0.45
N ALA A 23 -15.29 -15.34 0.36
CA ALA A 23 -15.33 -14.21 1.24
C ALA A 23 -15.72 -13.09 0.29
N THR A 24 -16.94 -12.59 0.47
CA THR A 24 -17.30 -11.26 0.02
C THR A 24 -16.16 -10.36 0.48
N THR A 25 -15.18 -10.10 -0.40
CA THR A 25 -13.93 -9.47 0.02
C THR A 25 -14.31 -8.04 0.32
N ALA A 26 -14.58 -7.76 1.60
CA ALA A 26 -15.03 -6.47 2.04
C ALA A 26 -14.06 -5.41 1.51
N ARG A 27 -14.65 -4.32 1.05
CA ARG A 27 -14.00 -3.25 0.31
C ARG A 27 -14.05 -2.01 1.18
N TYR A 28 -12.89 -1.42 1.40
CA TYR A 28 -12.73 -0.28 2.29
C TYR A 28 -12.16 0.90 1.50
N ASP A 29 -12.63 2.10 1.83
CA ASP A 29 -12.08 3.33 1.28
C ASP A 29 -10.92 3.79 2.16
N ILE A 30 -9.83 4.25 1.53
CA ILE A 30 -8.69 4.86 2.23
C ILE A 30 -8.67 6.34 1.86
N ASP A 31 -9.00 7.17 2.83
CA ASP A 31 -8.88 8.62 2.74
C ASP A 31 -7.45 9.07 3.02
N GLY A 32 -6.93 9.96 2.19
CA GLY A 32 -5.60 10.50 2.36
C GLY A 32 -5.45 11.94 1.89
N VAL A 33 -4.31 12.53 2.22
CA VAL A 33 -3.92 13.88 1.84
C VAL A 33 -2.43 13.93 1.50
N VAL A 34 -2.11 14.66 0.43
CA VAL A 34 -0.73 14.99 0.05
C VAL A 34 -0.41 16.40 0.53
N ASP A 35 0.77 16.58 1.14
CA ASP A 35 1.21 17.91 1.54
C ASP A 35 1.42 18.85 0.33
N LEU A 36 0.57 19.86 0.24
CA LEU A 36 0.61 20.86 -0.83
C LEU A 36 1.83 21.78 -0.75
N ALA A 37 2.48 21.91 0.40
CA ALA A 37 3.66 22.78 0.53
C ALA A 37 4.79 22.31 -0.37
N ALA A 38 5.08 21.00 -0.35
CA ALA A 38 6.09 20.39 -1.22
C ALA A 38 5.73 20.54 -2.71
N LEU A 39 4.45 20.35 -3.06
CA LEU A 39 3.98 20.51 -4.45
C LEU A 39 4.19 21.95 -4.94
N LYS A 40 3.81 22.94 -4.13
CA LYS A 40 3.98 24.37 -4.46
C LYS A 40 5.43 24.74 -4.65
N VAL A 41 6.30 24.33 -3.74
CA VAL A 41 7.74 24.59 -3.84
C VAL A 41 8.31 23.96 -5.11
N ALA A 42 7.89 22.75 -5.48
CA ALA A 42 8.33 22.07 -6.70
C ALA A 42 7.60 22.51 -7.99
N ASN A 43 6.65 23.45 -7.93
CA ASN A 43 5.79 23.83 -9.05
C ASN A 43 5.05 22.63 -9.71
N VAL A 44 4.63 21.67 -8.88
CA VAL A 44 3.88 20.47 -9.29
C VAL A 44 2.39 20.71 -9.08
N HIS A 45 1.56 20.39 -10.06
CA HIS A 45 0.10 20.43 -9.88
C HIS A 45 -0.40 19.11 -9.27
N THR A 46 -1.48 19.17 -8.49
CA THR A 46 -2.08 17.97 -7.87
C THR A 46 -2.55 16.93 -8.89
N LYS A 47 -3.00 17.37 -10.08
CA LYS A 47 -3.35 16.48 -11.20
C LYS A 47 -2.19 15.63 -11.73
N ASP A 48 -0.95 16.08 -11.50
CA ASP A 48 0.27 15.40 -11.91
C ASP A 48 0.79 14.44 -10.82
N VAL A 49 0.12 14.41 -9.65
CA VAL A 49 0.37 13.46 -8.57
C VAL A 49 -0.50 12.23 -8.78
N ARG A 50 0.13 11.06 -8.77
CA ARG A 50 -0.56 9.78 -8.91
C ARG A 50 -0.36 8.93 -7.67
N ILE A 51 -1.46 8.56 -7.03
CA ILE A 51 -1.46 7.61 -5.92
C ILE A 51 -1.79 6.22 -6.45
N THR A 52 -0.98 5.22 -6.09
CA THR A 52 -1.16 3.83 -6.51
C THR A 52 -1.08 2.89 -5.32
N LEU A 53 -2.15 2.14 -5.07
CA LEU A 53 -2.16 1.03 -4.13
C LEU A 53 -1.92 -0.27 -4.92
N THR A 54 -0.80 -0.93 -4.64
CA THR A 54 -0.47 -2.24 -5.20
C THR A 54 -0.93 -3.32 -4.22
N THR A 55 -1.96 -4.06 -4.61
CA THR A 55 -2.53 -5.17 -3.84
C THR A 55 -2.02 -6.51 -4.40
N HIS A 56 -1.79 -7.48 -3.53
CA HIS A 56 -1.31 -8.80 -3.97
C HIS A 56 -2.34 -9.56 -4.81
N ALA A 57 -3.63 -9.45 -4.47
CA ALA A 57 -4.70 -10.22 -5.09
C ALA A 57 -5.44 -9.50 -6.23
N HIS A 58 -5.52 -8.16 -6.20
CA HIS A 58 -6.40 -7.38 -7.09
C HIS A 58 -5.64 -6.43 -8.03
N GLY A 59 -4.31 -6.50 -8.05
CA GLY A 59 -3.49 -5.63 -8.88
C GLY A 59 -3.42 -4.20 -8.33
N LYS A 60 -3.36 -3.21 -9.24
CA LYS A 60 -3.11 -1.81 -8.90
C LYS A 60 -4.39 -0.99 -8.91
N ILE A 61 -4.72 -0.37 -7.77
CA ILE A 61 -5.79 0.61 -7.63
C ILE A 61 -5.16 2.01 -7.68
N ARG A 62 -5.75 2.94 -8.41
CA ARG A 62 -5.19 4.28 -8.62
C ARG A 62 -6.18 5.33 -8.14
N ALA A 63 -5.68 6.33 -7.45
CA ALA A 63 -6.44 7.49 -7.02
C ALA A 63 -5.82 8.76 -7.60
N ALA A 64 -6.70 9.69 -8.00
CA ALA A 64 -6.32 11.04 -8.39
C ALA A 64 -6.35 11.96 -7.17
N VAL A 65 -5.43 12.91 -7.12
CA VAL A 65 -5.39 13.93 -6.06
C VAL A 65 -6.24 15.12 -6.48
N THR A 66 -7.13 15.56 -5.60
CA THR A 66 -7.99 16.73 -5.79
C THR A 66 -7.19 18.04 -5.68
N ARG A 67 -7.85 19.18 -5.90
CA ARG A 67 -7.20 20.49 -5.81
C ARG A 67 -6.75 20.86 -4.40
N ASP A 68 -7.48 20.39 -3.39
CA ASP A 68 -7.19 20.57 -1.96
C ASP A 68 -6.14 19.57 -1.44
N GLY A 69 -5.64 18.66 -2.29
CA GLY A 69 -4.61 17.69 -1.93
C GLY A 69 -5.15 16.38 -1.36
N SER A 70 -6.47 16.25 -1.22
CA SER A 70 -7.09 15.00 -0.78
C SER A 70 -7.11 13.95 -1.90
N PHE A 71 -7.16 12.68 -1.50
CA PHE A 71 -7.37 11.55 -2.41
C PHE A 71 -8.16 10.47 -1.69
N VAL A 72 -8.87 9.64 -2.45
CA VAL A 72 -9.58 8.48 -1.93
C VAL A 72 -9.21 7.27 -2.79
N ILE A 73 -8.63 6.24 -2.18
CA ILE A 73 -8.47 4.94 -2.82
C ILE A 73 -9.74 4.16 -2.51
N ARG A 74 -10.52 3.87 -3.55
CA ARG A 74 -11.76 3.11 -3.42
C ARG A 74 -11.50 1.62 -3.56
N ASP A 75 -12.32 0.82 -2.90
CA ASP A 75 -12.34 -0.62 -3.06
C ASP A 75 -11.03 -1.34 -2.66
N ALA A 76 -10.34 -0.81 -1.65
CA ALA A 76 -9.16 -1.47 -1.10
C ALA A 76 -9.59 -2.77 -0.39
N PRO A 77 -9.01 -3.92 -0.76
CA PRO A 77 -9.25 -5.17 -0.04
C PRO A 77 -8.59 -5.11 1.35
N SER A 78 -9.10 -5.89 2.31
CA SER A 78 -8.36 -6.15 3.55
C SER A 78 -6.98 -6.79 3.25
N GLY A 79 -6.06 -6.63 4.18
CA GLY A 79 -4.70 -7.14 4.07
C GLY A 79 -3.63 -6.06 4.01
N THR A 80 -2.40 -6.47 3.71
CA THR A 80 -1.23 -5.61 3.67
C THR A 80 -0.87 -5.27 2.22
N HIS A 81 -0.76 -3.98 1.91
CA HIS A 81 -0.56 -3.45 0.56
C HIS A 81 0.60 -2.45 0.52
N ALA A 82 1.14 -2.24 -0.68
CA ALA A 82 2.12 -1.19 -0.93
C ALA A 82 1.41 0.03 -1.50
N LEU A 83 1.73 1.22 -1.00
CA LEU A 83 1.20 2.49 -1.44
C LEU A 83 2.34 3.38 -1.93
N ASP A 84 2.21 3.83 -3.17
CA ASP A 84 3.17 4.70 -3.83
C ASP A 84 2.51 6.02 -4.23
N ALA A 85 3.21 7.13 -3.99
CA ALA A 85 2.87 8.44 -4.54
C ALA A 85 3.94 8.86 -5.54
N LEU A 86 3.53 9.11 -6.78
CA LEU A 86 4.42 9.54 -7.84
C LEU A 86 4.10 10.98 -8.25
N ALA A 87 5.13 11.84 -8.21
CA ALA A 87 5.09 13.17 -8.78
C ALA A 87 6.47 13.54 -9.32
N VAL A 88 6.55 14.09 -10.54
CA VAL A 88 7.83 14.43 -11.15
C VAL A 88 8.51 15.53 -10.33
N GLY A 89 9.78 15.30 -9.98
CA GLY A 89 10.58 16.25 -9.20
C GLY A 89 10.40 16.15 -7.68
N LEU A 90 9.56 15.23 -7.19
CA LEU A 90 9.38 14.95 -5.76
C LEU A 90 9.56 13.47 -5.47
N THR A 91 10.16 13.18 -4.32
CA THR A 91 10.32 11.81 -3.82
C THR A 91 9.41 11.62 -2.62
N PHE A 92 8.49 10.67 -2.74
CA PHE A 92 7.67 10.19 -1.62
C PHE A 92 8.21 8.84 -1.17
N PRO A 93 8.45 8.63 0.14
CA PRO A 93 8.81 7.32 0.64
C PRO A 93 7.68 6.32 0.37
N PRO A 94 8.02 5.07 0.00
CA PRO A 94 7.01 4.03 -0.15
C PRO A 94 6.35 3.75 1.21
N VAL A 95 5.03 3.59 1.21
CA VAL A 95 4.23 3.35 2.42
C VAL A 95 3.68 1.92 2.38
N ARG A 96 3.72 1.23 3.51
CA ARG A 96 3.02 -0.04 3.71
C ARG A 96 1.72 0.25 4.44
N VAL A 97 0.60 -0.15 3.86
CA VAL A 97 -0.73 0.06 4.43
C VAL A 97 -1.34 -1.28 4.82
N ARG A 98 -1.81 -1.42 6.06
CA ARG A 98 -2.61 -2.54 6.54
C ARG A 98 -4.06 -2.09 6.64
N VAL A 99 -4.96 -2.81 5.97
CA VAL A 99 -6.41 -2.63 6.08
C VAL A 99 -6.97 -3.83 6.82
N TYR A 100 -7.59 -3.60 7.97
CA TYR A 100 -8.19 -4.66 8.78
C TYR A 100 -9.55 -5.07 8.21
N GLY A 101 -9.73 -6.35 7.93
CA GLY A 101 -11.00 -6.95 7.57
C GLY A 101 -11.81 -7.40 8.80
N ASP A 102 -13.04 -7.85 8.57
CA ASP A 102 -13.94 -8.34 9.63
C ASP A 102 -13.39 -9.55 10.40
N ASP A 103 -12.50 -10.34 9.79
CA ASP A 103 -11.95 -11.58 10.35
C ASP A 103 -10.50 -11.45 10.87
N ASP A 104 -9.91 -10.25 10.83
CA ASP A 104 -8.48 -10.09 11.15
C ASP A 104 -8.20 -10.13 12.66
N GLU A 105 -8.90 -9.30 13.44
CA GLU A 105 -8.72 -9.20 14.90
C GLU A 105 -10.06 -8.89 15.58
N GLU A 106 -10.40 -9.64 16.63
CA GLU A 106 -11.71 -9.58 17.29
C GLU A 106 -12.05 -8.20 17.87
N ASP A 107 -11.05 -7.47 18.35
CA ASP A 107 -11.19 -6.13 18.95
C ASP A 107 -10.89 -4.97 17.99
N MET A 108 -10.53 -5.25 16.73
CA MET A 108 -10.19 -4.21 15.76
C MET A 108 -11.35 -4.02 14.78
N PRO A 109 -11.98 -2.84 14.72
CA PRO A 109 -13.07 -2.62 13.77
C PRO A 109 -12.57 -2.73 12.34
N ALA A 110 -13.35 -3.43 11.51
CA ALA A 110 -13.10 -3.54 10.09
C ALA A 110 -13.01 -2.16 9.41
N GLY A 111 -12.12 -2.06 8.43
CA GLY A 111 -11.78 -0.79 7.78
C GLY A 111 -10.82 0.08 8.59
N THR A 112 -10.34 -0.37 9.75
CA THR A 112 -9.19 0.27 10.41
C THR A 112 -7.99 0.21 9.47
N ILE A 113 -7.28 1.34 9.39
CA ILE A 113 -6.11 1.50 8.54
C ILE A 113 -4.92 1.85 9.43
N GLU A 114 -3.85 1.09 9.26
CA GLU A 114 -2.52 1.41 9.76
C GLU A 114 -1.57 1.62 8.59
N ALA A 115 -0.66 2.58 8.74
CA ALA A 115 0.33 2.88 7.72
C ALA A 115 1.69 3.16 8.35
N VAL A 116 2.73 2.61 7.75
CA VAL A 116 4.13 2.82 8.13
C VAL A 116 4.97 3.05 6.89
N TYR A 117 6.14 3.67 7.04
CA TYR A 117 7.10 3.68 5.94
C TYR A 117 7.57 2.25 5.64
N ALA A 118 7.69 1.90 4.35
CA ALA A 118 8.07 0.55 3.96
C ALA A 118 9.55 0.25 4.28
N GLU A 119 10.38 1.28 4.36
CA GLU A 119 11.80 1.21 4.73
C GLU A 119 12.03 1.18 6.25
N ASP A 120 11.11 1.75 7.03
CA ASP A 120 11.17 1.78 8.50
C ASP A 120 9.77 1.63 9.09
N ALA A 121 9.47 0.40 9.51
CA ALA A 121 8.19 0.05 10.11
C ALA A 121 7.98 0.64 11.53
N SER A 122 9.02 1.22 12.14
CA SER A 122 8.88 1.89 13.44
C SER A 122 8.21 3.27 13.34
N VAL A 123 8.13 3.83 12.13
CA VAL A 123 7.54 5.14 11.87
C VAL A 123 6.12 4.98 11.34
N ALA A 124 5.15 5.14 12.25
CA ALA A 124 3.74 5.16 11.91
C ALA A 124 3.31 6.51 11.32
N LEU A 125 2.38 6.45 10.36
CA LEU A 125 1.77 7.61 9.73
C LEU A 125 0.36 7.85 10.31
N ASP A 126 -0.06 9.11 10.36
CA ASP A 126 -1.47 9.46 10.60
C ASP A 126 -2.33 8.91 9.46
N THR A 127 -3.41 8.18 9.78
CA THR A 127 -4.29 7.47 8.83
C THR A 127 -5.71 8.03 8.75
N LYS A 128 -6.02 9.12 9.49
CA LYS A 128 -7.37 9.73 9.53
C LYS A 128 -7.30 11.25 9.31
N PRO A 129 -6.89 11.73 8.12
CA PRO A 129 -6.62 10.99 6.88
C PRO A 129 -5.15 10.57 6.74
N LEU A 130 -4.85 9.62 5.84
CA LEU A 130 -3.49 9.19 5.52
C LEU A 130 -2.63 10.34 4.97
N ARG A 131 -1.62 10.78 5.72
CA ARG A 131 -0.75 11.91 5.33
C ARG A 131 0.49 11.46 4.58
N LEU A 132 0.61 11.88 3.33
CA LEU A 132 1.78 11.65 2.49
C LEU A 132 2.63 12.93 2.38
N VAL A 133 3.89 12.82 2.76
CA VAL A 133 4.86 13.92 2.77
C VAL A 133 6.03 13.56 1.87
N ALA A 134 6.42 14.49 0.99
CA ALA A 134 7.61 14.31 0.17
C ALA A 134 8.87 14.60 1.00
N VAL A 135 9.89 13.75 0.90
CA VAL A 135 11.12 13.87 1.69
C VAL A 135 12.25 14.63 0.99
N SER A 136 12.17 14.80 -0.34
CA SER A 136 13.13 15.58 -1.11
C SER A 136 12.62 15.96 -2.50
N ARG A 137 13.28 16.95 -3.13
CA ARG A 137 13.22 17.12 -4.57
C ARG A 137 14.11 16.06 -5.22
N ALA A 138 13.59 15.37 -6.24
CA ALA A 138 14.41 14.49 -7.05
C ALA A 138 15.33 15.35 -7.93
N GLU A 139 16.59 15.50 -7.53
CA GLU A 139 17.62 16.16 -8.33
C GLU A 139 18.12 15.19 -9.41
N TYR A 140 17.64 15.36 -10.64
CA TYR A 140 18.04 14.54 -11.80
C TYR A 140 19.26 15.12 -12.55
N PHE A 141 19.95 16.11 -11.98
CA PHE A 141 21.08 16.77 -12.61
C PHE A 141 22.36 16.41 -11.85
N GLU A 142 23.26 15.66 -12.48
CA GLU A 142 24.64 15.57 -11.99
C GLU A 142 25.34 16.92 -12.26
N PRO A 143 25.87 17.62 -11.24
CA PRO A 143 26.70 18.78 -11.49
C PRO A 143 27.98 18.32 -12.19
N THR A 144 28.20 18.75 -13.43
CA THR A 144 29.52 18.61 -14.07
C THR A 144 30.53 19.40 -13.24
N ALA A 145 31.34 18.71 -12.43
CA ALA A 145 32.46 19.30 -11.73
C ALA A 145 33.45 19.83 -12.77
N ARG A 146 33.46 21.16 -12.99
CA ARG A 146 34.53 21.80 -13.76
C ARG A 146 35.78 21.83 -12.88
N VAL A 147 36.67 20.86 -13.09
CA VAL A 147 38.02 20.91 -12.53
C VAL A 147 38.83 21.92 -13.33
N THR A 148 39.07 23.11 -12.77
CA THR A 148 40.06 24.06 -13.30
C THR A 148 41.45 23.59 -12.89
N VAL A 149 42.19 22.99 -13.82
CA VAL A 149 43.62 22.73 -13.63
C VAL A 149 44.37 24.05 -13.82
N ARG A 150 44.89 24.62 -12.73
CA ARG A 150 45.91 25.69 -12.81
C ARG A 150 47.24 25.03 -13.14
N SER A 151 47.76 25.26 -14.33
CA SER A 151 49.15 24.97 -14.69
C SER A 151 50.07 25.99 -14.00
N LEU A 152 51.08 25.49 -13.28
CA LEU A 152 52.22 26.25 -12.75
C LEU A 152 53.32 26.36 -13.80
#